data_AF-A0A533RQW5-F1
#
_entry.id   AF-A0A533RQW5-F1
#
_cell.length_a   1.000
_cell.length_b   1.000
_cell.length_c   1.000
_cell.angle_alpha   90.00
_cell.angle_beta   90.00
_cell.angle_gamma   90.00
#
_symmetry.space_group_name_H-M   'P 1'
#
loop_
_entity.id
_entity.type
_entity.pdbx_description
1 polymer ?
#
loop_
_entity_poly.entity_id
_entity_poly.type
_entity_poly.pdbx_seq_one_letter_code
_entity_poly.pdbx_strand_id
1 'polypeptide(L)'
;MPQTHAIDGDAERRTITNRLRRLQGQVRGLASMIETRQGCEAVLTQIMAARSALGQVGLHIVGYSMKRCLAGEAESGDALVDRAFEVFLDYRSMAASSSGTTLATPRDQDEMVQRLHDVEAGLLAVQADLEAGTACDRLVTRIGEVTAMLNEVALGVLSHSMRDCLIAPGDDRERVIDDAVAVFLKYSACLR
;
A
#
# COMPACT_ATOMS: atom_id res chain seq x y z
N MET A 1 23.41 0.46 17.59
CA MET A 1 22.70 0.11 16.33
C MET A 1 21.60 -0.86 16.72
N PRO A 2 20.31 -0.59 16.43
CA PRO A 2 19.25 -1.51 16.82
C PRO A 2 19.48 -2.86 16.13
N GLN A 3 19.31 -3.95 16.86
CA GLN A 3 19.52 -5.29 16.34
C GLN A 3 18.52 -5.54 15.21
N THR A 4 19.03 -5.78 14.00
CA THR A 4 18.18 -6.00 12.82
C THR A 4 17.85 -7.49 12.73
N HIS A 5 16.60 -7.84 13.03
CA HIS A 5 16.14 -9.23 13.00
C HIS A 5 15.48 -9.57 11.66
N ALA A 6 15.57 -10.82 11.25
CA ALA A 6 14.81 -11.39 10.14
C ALA A 6 13.59 -12.17 10.68
N ILE A 7 12.62 -12.46 9.83
CA ILE A 7 11.51 -13.36 10.18
C ILE A 7 12.04 -14.81 10.19
N ASP A 8 12.32 -15.34 11.38
CA ASP A 8 12.89 -16.68 11.61
C ASP A 8 11.82 -17.75 11.95
N GLY A 9 10.60 -17.37 12.29
CA GLY A 9 9.49 -18.31 12.53
C GLY A 9 8.83 -18.80 11.22
N ASP A 10 8.79 -20.13 11.02
CA ASP A 10 8.18 -20.76 9.83
C ASP A 10 6.67 -20.44 9.71
N ALA A 11 5.97 -20.38 10.84
CA ALA A 11 4.55 -20.07 10.89
C ALA A 11 4.27 -18.60 10.50
N GLU A 12 5.08 -17.67 11.00
CA GLU A 12 5.02 -16.25 10.68
C GLU A 12 5.36 -16.01 9.22
N ARG A 13 6.45 -16.61 8.73
CA ARG A 13 6.87 -16.54 7.32
C ARG A 13 5.74 -17.02 6.41
N ARG A 14 5.17 -18.20 6.67
CA ARG A 14 4.05 -18.75 5.90
C ARG A 14 2.83 -17.84 5.93
N THR A 15 2.53 -17.22 7.08
CA THR A 15 1.40 -16.29 7.22
C THR A 15 1.59 -15.06 6.35
N ILE A 16 2.78 -14.45 6.36
CA ILE A 16 3.11 -13.28 5.55
C ILE A 16 3.07 -13.65 4.06
N THR A 17 3.71 -14.76 3.66
CA THR A 17 3.70 -15.24 2.26
C THR A 17 2.28 -15.45 1.74
N ASN A 18 1.38 -16.04 2.54
CA ASN A 18 -0.02 -16.22 2.15
C ASN A 18 -0.75 -14.89 1.90
N ARG A 19 -0.47 -13.86 2.71
CA ARG A 19 -1.05 -12.52 2.52
C ARG A 19 -0.50 -11.84 1.27
N LEU A 20 0.80 -11.93 1.03
CA LEU A 20 1.45 -11.39 -0.18
C LEU A 20 0.88 -12.04 -1.46
N ARG A 21 0.67 -13.36 -1.47
CA ARG A 21 0.04 -14.06 -2.61
C ARG A 21 -1.39 -13.59 -2.89
N ARG A 22 -2.18 -13.30 -1.85
CA ARG A 22 -3.52 -12.73 -2.00
C ARG A 22 -3.46 -11.32 -2.60
N LEU A 23 -2.53 -10.49 -2.10
CA LEU A 23 -2.29 -9.15 -2.64
C LEU A 23 -1.89 -9.19 -4.12
N GLN A 24 -1.00 -10.11 -4.52
CA GLN A 24 -0.65 -10.31 -5.93
C GLN A 24 -1.89 -10.62 -6.79
N GLY A 25 -2.76 -11.51 -6.31
CA GLY A 25 -4.04 -11.79 -6.97
C GLY A 25 -4.96 -10.58 -7.08
N GLN A 26 -5.04 -9.77 -6.02
CA GLN A 26 -5.85 -8.56 -6.00
C GLN A 26 -5.31 -7.49 -6.97
N VAL A 27 -3.99 -7.30 -7.05
CA VAL A 27 -3.34 -6.36 -7.97
C VAL A 27 -3.54 -6.78 -9.42
N ARG A 28 -3.45 -8.08 -9.74
CA ARG A 28 -3.83 -8.59 -11.07
C ARG A 28 -5.30 -8.33 -11.42
N GLY A 29 -6.20 -8.50 -10.44
CA GLY A 29 -7.60 -8.14 -10.59
C GLY A 29 -7.79 -6.66 -10.89
N LEU A 30 -7.07 -5.78 -10.19
CA LEU A 30 -7.08 -4.34 -10.43
C LEU A 30 -6.64 -3.98 -11.85
N ALA A 31 -5.58 -4.61 -12.37
CA ALA A 31 -5.11 -4.37 -13.74
C ALA A 31 -6.23 -4.68 -14.74
N SER A 32 -6.87 -5.85 -14.58
CA SER A 32 -8.01 -6.25 -15.42
C SER A 32 -9.21 -5.30 -15.29
N MET A 33 -9.50 -4.78 -14.09
CA MET A 33 -10.58 -3.80 -13.91
C MET A 33 -10.31 -2.51 -14.66
N ILE A 34 -9.06 -2.04 -14.69
CA ILE A 34 -8.67 -0.84 -15.44
C ILE A 34 -8.70 -1.12 -16.95
N GLU A 35 -8.14 -2.25 -17.40
CA GLU A 35 -8.17 -2.70 -18.80
C GLU A 35 -9.59 -2.77 -19.37
N THR A 36 -10.52 -3.30 -18.58
CA THR A 36 -11.94 -3.45 -18.94
C THR A 36 -12.79 -2.21 -18.66
N ARG A 37 -12.16 -1.08 -18.28
CA ARG A 37 -12.81 0.20 -17.98
C ARG A 37 -13.95 0.09 -16.98
N GLN A 38 -13.76 -0.66 -15.91
CA GLN A 38 -14.71 -0.67 -14.80
C GLN A 38 -14.80 0.70 -14.13
N GLY A 39 -15.93 0.96 -13.45
CA GLY A 39 -16.19 2.24 -12.82
C GLY A 39 -15.08 2.66 -11.84
N CYS A 40 -14.64 3.92 -11.94
CA CYS A 40 -13.54 4.47 -11.15
C CYS A 40 -13.73 4.28 -9.64
N GLU A 41 -14.96 4.41 -9.13
CA GLU A 41 -15.26 4.18 -7.71
C GLU A 41 -14.96 2.73 -7.27
N ALA A 42 -15.33 1.74 -8.10
CA ALA A 42 -15.09 0.33 -7.81
C ALA A 42 -13.60 0.02 -7.82
N VAL A 43 -12.87 0.54 -8.82
CA VAL A 43 -11.39 0.41 -8.92
C VAL A 43 -10.72 1.03 -7.69
N LEU A 44 -11.08 2.27 -7.31
CA LEU A 44 -10.51 2.94 -6.14
C LEU A 44 -10.80 2.19 -4.84
N THR A 45 -12.00 1.64 -4.69
CA THR A 45 -12.36 0.81 -3.53
C THR A 45 -11.43 -0.40 -3.41
N GLN A 46 -11.14 -1.07 -4.53
CA GLN A 46 -10.24 -2.22 -4.56
C GLN A 46 -8.77 -1.82 -4.32
N ILE A 47 -8.32 -0.67 -4.83
CA ILE A 47 -6.96 -0.15 -4.55
C ILE A 47 -6.82 0.14 -3.05
N MET A 48 -7.81 0.77 -2.43
CA MET A 48 -7.81 1.04 -0.98
C MET A 48 -7.79 -0.24 -0.15
N ALA A 49 -8.54 -1.27 -0.55
CA ALA A 49 -8.51 -2.57 0.10
C ALA A 49 -7.11 -3.23 -0.02
N ALA A 50 -6.47 -3.16 -1.20
CA ALA A 50 -5.12 -3.69 -1.42
C ALA A 50 -4.11 -2.95 -0.55
N ARG A 51 -4.18 -1.61 -0.51
CA ARG A 51 -3.32 -0.78 0.33
C ARG A 51 -3.47 -1.11 1.81
N SER A 52 -4.70 -1.23 2.30
CA SER A 52 -4.97 -1.60 3.69
C SER A 52 -4.38 -2.97 4.03
N ALA A 53 -4.60 -3.97 3.18
CA ALA A 53 -4.06 -5.31 3.36
C ALA A 53 -2.52 -5.32 3.34
N LEU A 54 -1.88 -4.54 2.47
CA LEU A 54 -0.43 -4.37 2.44
C LEU A 54 0.08 -3.67 3.72
N GLY A 55 -0.65 -2.67 4.21
CA GLY A 55 -0.38 -2.01 5.48
C GLY A 55 -0.39 -2.98 6.67
N GLN A 56 -1.36 -3.91 6.70
CA GLN A 56 -1.42 -4.96 7.71
C GLN A 56 -0.27 -5.96 7.62
N VAL A 57 0.34 -6.15 6.45
CA VAL A 57 1.57 -6.94 6.31
C VAL A 57 2.76 -6.19 6.91
N GLY A 58 2.92 -4.90 6.57
CA GLY A 58 3.96 -4.05 7.15
C GLY A 58 3.90 -4.00 8.67
N LEU A 59 2.71 -3.76 9.23
CA LEU A 59 2.49 -3.71 10.68
C LEU A 59 2.79 -5.05 11.36
N HIS A 60 2.48 -6.18 10.71
CA HIS A 60 2.81 -7.50 11.24
C HIS A 60 4.33 -7.70 11.32
N ILE A 61 5.08 -7.33 10.27
CA ILE A 61 6.55 -7.43 10.25
C ILE A 61 7.18 -6.53 11.31
N VAL A 62 6.70 -5.28 11.41
CA VAL A 62 7.10 -4.34 12.46
C VAL A 62 6.86 -4.92 13.85
N GLY A 63 5.65 -5.41 14.13
CA GLY A 63 5.29 -5.99 15.42
C GLY A 63 6.10 -7.24 15.75
N TYR A 64 6.47 -8.04 14.76
CA TYR A 64 7.37 -9.18 14.94
C TYR A 64 8.78 -8.73 15.33
N SER A 65 9.35 -7.81 14.56
CA SER A 65 10.69 -7.25 14.79
C SER A 65 10.79 -6.65 16.19
N MET A 66 9.79 -5.86 16.58
CA MET A 66 9.67 -5.30 17.91
C MET A 66 9.68 -6.40 18.97
N LYS A 67 8.77 -7.38 18.92
CA LYS A 67 8.75 -8.48 19.91
C LYS A 67 10.10 -9.20 20.06
N ARG A 68 10.88 -9.35 18.98
CA ARG A 68 12.22 -9.97 19.02
C ARG A 68 13.25 -9.05 19.68
N CYS A 69 13.28 -7.76 19.33
CA CYS A 69 14.12 -6.76 20.02
C CYS A 69 13.80 -6.71 21.52
N LEU A 70 12.52 -6.66 21.86
CA LEU A 70 12.02 -6.55 23.22
C LEU A 70 12.23 -7.81 24.06
N ALA A 71 12.25 -9.00 23.44
CA ALA A 71 12.59 -10.25 24.12
C ALA A 71 14.10 -10.39 24.42
N GLY A 72 14.94 -9.55 23.79
CA GLY A 72 16.40 -9.54 23.97
C GLY A 72 16.90 -8.59 25.07
N GLU A 73 16.04 -7.74 25.63
CA GLU A 73 16.41 -6.78 26.68
C GLU A 73 15.51 -6.91 27.92
N ALA A 74 16.12 -6.90 29.10
CA ALA A 74 15.42 -6.75 30.38
C ALA A 74 15.00 -5.30 30.61
N GLU A 75 14.27 -4.68 29.68
CA GLU A 75 13.75 -3.32 29.82
C GLU A 75 12.32 -3.28 30.37
N SER A 76 11.97 -2.16 31.01
CA SER A 76 10.65 -1.95 31.61
C SER A 76 9.55 -1.86 30.55
N GLY A 77 8.33 -2.29 30.91
CA GLY A 77 7.15 -2.30 30.02
C GLY A 77 6.88 -0.99 29.28
N ASP A 78 7.25 0.16 29.85
CA ASP A 78 6.99 1.48 29.26
C ASP A 78 7.96 1.80 28.11
N ALA A 79 9.26 1.52 28.27
CA ALA A 79 10.25 1.70 27.19
C ALA A 79 9.99 0.77 25.98
N LEU A 80 9.33 -0.35 26.24
CA LEU A 80 8.88 -1.30 25.24
C LEU A 80 7.70 -0.76 24.42
N VAL A 81 6.75 -0.10 25.09
CA VAL A 81 5.59 0.53 24.46
C VAL A 81 5.99 1.80 23.69
N ASP A 82 6.93 2.59 24.19
CA ASP A 82 7.40 3.80 23.51
C ASP A 82 8.14 3.45 22.20
N ARG A 83 9.01 2.44 22.22
CA ARG A 83 9.66 1.92 21.00
C ARG A 83 8.66 1.32 20.02
N ALA A 84 7.64 0.63 20.53
CA ALA A 84 6.56 0.10 19.72
C ALA A 84 5.79 1.20 18.98
N PHE A 85 5.53 2.30 19.67
CA PHE A 85 4.92 3.48 19.11
C PHE A 85 5.84 4.21 18.12
N GLU A 86 7.13 4.32 18.38
CA GLU A 86 8.09 4.94 17.44
C GLU A 86 8.15 4.19 16.10
N VAL A 87 8.31 2.87 16.10
CA VAL A 87 8.37 2.11 14.83
C VAL A 87 7.04 2.20 14.07
N PHE A 88 5.92 2.24 14.80
CA PHE A 88 4.61 2.48 14.21
C PHE A 88 4.48 3.88 13.58
N LEU A 89 5.01 4.91 14.24
CA LEU A 89 5.00 6.29 13.76
C LEU A 89 5.97 6.49 12.58
N ASP A 90 7.12 5.82 12.56
CA ASP A 90 8.07 5.83 11.45
C ASP A 90 7.51 5.12 10.22
N TYR A 91 6.81 3.99 10.40
CA TYR A 91 6.09 3.35 9.31
C TYR A 91 5.06 4.31 8.67
N ARG A 92 4.38 5.10 9.49
CA ARG A 92 3.39 6.10 9.02
C ARG A 92 4.04 7.33 8.40
N SER A 93 5.21 7.76 8.88
CA SER A 93 5.95 8.91 8.35
C SER A 93 6.55 8.60 6.98
N MET A 94 7.04 7.37 6.76
CA MET A 94 7.57 6.91 5.48
C MET A 94 6.49 6.79 4.38
N ALA A 95 5.25 6.45 4.76
CA ALA A 95 4.11 6.51 3.85
C ALA A 95 3.73 7.96 3.45
N ALA A 96 4.15 8.97 4.22
CA ALA A 96 3.92 10.38 3.96
C ALA A 96 5.14 11.08 3.30
N SER A 97 6.33 10.52 3.42
CA SER A 97 7.59 11.16 2.99
C SER A 97 8.21 10.54 1.74
N SER A 98 7.40 10.17 0.74
CA SER A 98 7.90 10.04 -0.64
C SER A 98 8.16 11.43 -1.24
N SER A 99 9.01 12.20 -0.57
CA SER A 99 9.53 13.50 -0.99
C SER A 99 10.78 13.24 -1.81
N GLY A 100 10.64 13.13 -3.14
CA GLY A 100 11.80 13.12 -4.03
C GLY A 100 11.56 12.61 -5.44
N THR A 101 10.57 11.75 -5.67
CA THR A 101 10.22 11.31 -7.02
C THR A 101 9.14 12.24 -7.54
N THR A 102 9.37 12.86 -8.70
CA THR A 102 8.32 13.57 -9.45
C THR A 102 7.09 12.68 -9.47
N LEU A 103 6.01 13.12 -8.82
CA LEU A 103 4.72 12.44 -8.76
C LEU A 103 4.15 12.43 -10.18
N ALA A 104 4.64 11.52 -11.02
CA ALA A 104 4.17 11.34 -12.37
C ALA A 104 2.91 10.47 -12.26
N THR A 105 1.82 11.11 -11.86
CA THR A 105 0.49 10.50 -11.85
C THR A 105 0.23 9.89 -13.23
N PRO A 106 -0.14 8.61 -13.33
CA PRO A 106 -0.47 7.97 -14.61
C PRO A 106 -1.47 8.82 -15.39
N ARG A 107 -1.17 9.09 -16.66
CA ARG A 107 -1.91 10.02 -17.51
C ARG A 107 -3.03 9.35 -18.28
N ASP A 108 -2.85 8.08 -18.60
CA ASP A 108 -3.74 7.24 -19.37
C ASP A 108 -3.88 5.83 -18.78
N GLN A 109 -4.74 5.05 -19.43
CA GLN A 109 -5.10 3.70 -19.01
C GLN A 109 -3.89 2.75 -19.01
N ASP A 110 -3.01 2.86 -20.01
CA ASP A 110 -1.86 1.97 -20.19
C ASP A 110 -0.80 2.22 -19.12
N GLU A 111 -0.53 3.50 -18.78
CA GLU A 111 0.35 3.86 -17.67
C GLU A 111 -0.17 3.34 -16.32
N MET A 112 -1.50 3.37 -16.08
CA MET A 112 -2.09 2.83 -14.86
C MET A 112 -1.92 1.31 -14.75
N VAL A 113 -2.15 0.59 -15.85
CA VAL A 113 -1.96 -0.87 -15.91
C VAL A 113 -0.48 -1.23 -15.72
N GLN A 114 0.43 -0.52 -16.37
CA GLN A 114 1.87 -0.73 -16.21
C GLN A 114 2.30 -0.52 -14.75
N ARG A 115 1.79 0.51 -14.07
CA ARG A 115 2.07 0.72 -12.65
C ARG A 115 1.55 -0.40 -11.75
N LEU A 116 0.40 -1.00 -12.08
CA LEU A 116 -0.08 -2.18 -11.35
C LEU A 116 0.81 -3.41 -11.57
N HIS A 117 1.40 -3.57 -12.75
CA HIS A 117 2.43 -4.59 -12.96
C HIS A 117 3.69 -4.31 -12.13
N ASP A 118 4.12 -3.05 -12.00
CA ASP A 118 5.24 -2.67 -11.13
C ASP A 118 4.92 -2.99 -9.65
N VAL A 119 3.68 -2.76 -9.21
CA VAL A 119 3.19 -3.16 -7.86
C VAL A 119 3.27 -4.68 -7.69
N GLU A 120 2.82 -5.48 -8.65
CA GLU A 120 2.89 -6.95 -8.59
C GLU A 120 4.35 -7.41 -8.50
N ALA A 121 5.25 -6.84 -9.31
CA ALA A 121 6.68 -7.13 -9.26
C ALA A 121 7.29 -6.76 -7.89
N GLY A 122 6.89 -5.62 -7.32
CA GLY A 122 7.30 -5.22 -5.97
C GLY A 122 6.84 -6.20 -4.88
N LEU A 123 5.60 -6.70 -4.96
CA LEU A 123 5.09 -7.72 -4.03
C LEU A 123 5.85 -9.05 -4.14
N LEU A 124 6.22 -9.45 -5.36
CA LEU A 124 7.07 -10.63 -5.59
C LEU A 124 8.47 -10.42 -4.99
N ALA A 125 9.05 -9.23 -5.13
CA ALA A 125 10.33 -8.89 -4.52
C ALA A 125 10.29 -8.94 -2.99
N VAL A 126 9.22 -8.44 -2.34
CA VAL A 126 9.02 -8.58 -0.89
C VAL A 126 8.95 -10.05 -0.47
N GLN A 127 8.28 -10.89 -1.24
CA GLN A 127 8.20 -12.32 -0.95
C GLN A 127 9.58 -12.99 -1.08
N ALA A 128 10.35 -12.67 -2.12
CA ALA A 128 11.71 -13.18 -2.30
C ALA A 128 12.64 -12.75 -1.16
N ASP A 129 12.57 -11.47 -0.74
CA ASP A 129 13.33 -10.96 0.41
C ASP A 129 12.97 -11.71 1.69
N LEU A 130 11.68 -12.00 1.90
CA LEU A 130 11.21 -12.76 3.06
C LEU A 130 11.77 -14.20 3.06
N GLU A 131 11.78 -14.86 1.90
CA GLU A 131 12.32 -16.22 1.75
C GLU A 131 13.85 -16.25 1.91
N ALA A 132 14.55 -15.20 1.49
CA ALA A 132 15.99 -15.03 1.65
C ALA A 132 16.43 -14.69 3.09
N GLY A 133 15.48 -14.45 4.00
CA GLY A 133 15.79 -14.05 5.38
C GLY A 133 16.30 -12.61 5.48
N THR A 134 15.87 -11.72 4.58
CA THR A 134 16.18 -10.30 4.63
C THR A 134 15.67 -9.68 5.94
N ALA A 135 16.40 -8.69 6.43
CA ALA A 135 16.10 -8.01 7.67
C ALA A 135 14.77 -7.20 7.63
N CYS A 136 14.09 -7.10 8.77
CA CYS A 136 12.73 -6.54 8.84
C CYS A 136 12.64 -5.08 8.41
N ASP A 137 13.65 -4.25 8.68
CA ASP A 137 13.72 -2.85 8.24
C ASP A 137 13.67 -2.70 6.72
N ARG A 138 14.40 -3.56 6.00
CA ARG A 138 14.41 -3.61 4.53
C ARG A 138 13.08 -4.09 3.98
N LEU A 139 12.48 -5.12 4.59
CA LEU A 139 11.14 -5.59 4.22
C LEU A 139 10.09 -4.49 4.36
N VAL A 140 10.13 -3.75 5.48
CA VAL A 140 9.21 -2.62 5.73
C VAL A 140 9.43 -1.49 4.72
N THR A 141 10.69 -1.17 4.42
CA THR A 141 11.04 -0.16 3.40
C THR A 141 10.44 -0.53 2.04
N ARG A 142 10.64 -1.78 1.60
CA ARG A 142 10.10 -2.25 0.31
C ARG A 142 8.56 -2.27 0.30
N ILE A 143 7.93 -2.63 1.42
CA ILE A 143 6.47 -2.52 1.56
C ILE A 143 6.01 -1.06 1.43
N GLY A 144 6.77 -0.11 1.95
CA GLY A 144 6.55 1.32 1.78
C GLY A 144 6.58 1.74 0.31
N GLU A 145 7.58 1.29 -0.45
CA GLU A 145 7.69 1.53 -1.90
C GLU A 145 6.46 1.00 -2.66
N VAL A 146 6.03 -0.23 -2.37
CA VAL A 146 4.84 -0.83 -2.99
C VAL A 146 3.57 -0.06 -2.63
N THR A 147 3.48 0.42 -1.39
CA THR A 147 2.36 1.27 -0.93
C THR A 147 2.32 2.60 -1.68
N ALA A 148 3.49 3.22 -1.92
CA ALA A 148 3.59 4.45 -2.69
C ALA A 148 3.12 4.24 -4.14
N MET A 149 3.52 3.15 -4.79
CA MET A 149 3.06 2.82 -6.14
C MET A 149 1.52 2.65 -6.21
N LEU A 150 0.90 2.00 -5.21
CA LEU A 150 -0.56 1.91 -5.13
C LEU A 150 -1.23 3.28 -4.98
N ASN A 151 -0.62 4.20 -4.22
CA ASN A 151 -1.13 5.57 -4.09
C ASN A 151 -1.04 6.35 -5.41
N GLU A 152 0.03 6.17 -6.18
CA GLU A 152 0.16 6.78 -7.51
C GLU A 152 -0.95 6.32 -8.46
N VAL A 153 -1.25 5.01 -8.49
CA VAL A 153 -2.36 4.48 -9.29
C VAL A 153 -3.69 5.05 -8.82
N ALA A 154 -3.94 5.12 -7.51
CA ALA A 154 -5.17 5.70 -6.98
C ALA A 154 -5.34 7.17 -7.39
N LEU A 155 -4.28 7.96 -7.34
CA LEU A 155 -4.30 9.36 -7.82
C LEU A 155 -4.52 9.44 -9.33
N GLY A 156 -3.98 8.49 -10.10
CA GLY A 156 -4.24 8.34 -11.54
C GLY A 156 -5.72 8.12 -11.83
N VAL A 157 -6.33 7.13 -11.17
CA VAL A 157 -7.76 6.82 -11.32
C VAL A 157 -8.63 8.00 -10.88
N LEU A 158 -8.29 8.67 -9.77
CA LEU A 158 -9.01 9.87 -9.32
C LEU A 158 -8.90 11.01 -10.35
N SER A 159 -7.69 11.29 -10.84
CA SER A 159 -7.45 12.34 -11.85
C SER A 159 -8.20 12.04 -13.15
N HIS A 160 -8.19 10.79 -13.59
CA HIS A 160 -8.94 10.34 -14.76
C HIS A 160 -10.46 10.48 -14.55
N SER A 161 -10.98 10.01 -13.42
CA SER A 161 -12.39 10.17 -13.06
C SER A 161 -12.81 11.64 -13.09
N MET A 162 -12.00 12.54 -12.51
CA MET A 162 -12.31 13.98 -12.52
C MET A 162 -12.30 14.57 -13.94
N ARG A 163 -11.38 14.14 -14.81
CA ARG A 163 -11.34 14.60 -16.22
C ARG A 163 -12.53 14.09 -17.02
N ASP A 164 -12.84 12.80 -16.91
CA ASP A 164 -13.93 12.17 -17.65
C ASP A 164 -15.31 12.65 -17.17
N CYS A 165 -15.45 12.91 -15.87
CA CYS A 165 -16.67 13.46 -15.27
C CYS A 165 -16.83 14.97 -15.52
N LEU A 166 -15.81 15.81 -15.25
CA LEU A 166 -16.00 17.27 -15.24
C LEU A 166 -15.86 17.94 -16.62
N ILE A 167 -15.34 17.24 -17.64
CA ILE A 167 -15.07 17.80 -18.97
C ILE A 167 -16.01 17.24 -20.06
N ALA A 168 -16.74 16.14 -19.80
CA ALA A 168 -17.71 15.60 -20.75
C ALA A 168 -18.93 16.54 -20.91
N PRO A 169 -19.28 16.97 -22.14
CA PRO A 169 -20.50 17.74 -22.38
C PRO A 169 -21.72 16.81 -22.31
N GLY A 170 -22.58 16.99 -21.30
CA GLY A 170 -23.82 16.23 -21.12
C GLY A 170 -24.79 16.86 -20.12
N ASP A 171 -26.08 16.52 -20.24
CA ASP A 171 -27.23 17.10 -19.50
C ASP A 171 -27.28 16.73 -18.00
N ASP A 172 -26.37 15.88 -17.51
CA ASP A 172 -26.45 15.27 -16.17
C ASP A 172 -25.32 15.76 -15.24
N ARG A 173 -25.01 17.06 -15.32
CA ARG A 173 -23.84 17.68 -14.66
C ARG A 173 -23.88 17.55 -13.13
N GLU A 174 -25.08 17.55 -12.53
CA GLU A 174 -25.27 17.45 -11.07
C GLU A 174 -24.96 16.03 -10.55
N ARG A 175 -25.47 14.98 -11.22
CA ARG A 175 -25.14 13.58 -10.89
C ARG A 175 -23.64 13.31 -10.98
N VAL A 176 -23.00 13.88 -11.99
CA VAL A 176 -21.57 13.70 -12.24
C VAL A 176 -20.70 14.40 -11.17
N ILE A 177 -21.15 15.54 -10.64
CA ILE A 177 -20.50 16.20 -9.50
C ILE A 177 -20.66 15.35 -8.23
N ASP A 178 -21.86 14.82 -7.96
CA ASP A 178 -22.11 13.97 -6.80
C ASP A 178 -21.26 12.70 -6.81
N ASP A 179 -21.12 12.04 -7.96
CA ASP A 179 -20.25 10.88 -8.14
C ASP A 179 -18.77 11.22 -7.88
N ALA A 180 -18.29 12.35 -8.42
CA ALA A 180 -16.91 12.80 -8.20
C ALA A 180 -16.65 13.16 -6.73
N VAL A 181 -17.61 13.79 -6.06
CA VAL A 181 -17.54 14.12 -4.62
C VAL A 181 -17.56 12.84 -3.79
N ALA A 182 -18.42 11.88 -4.10
CA ALA A 182 -18.47 10.59 -3.41
C ALA A 182 -17.14 9.84 -3.52
N VAL A 183 -16.56 9.79 -4.72
CA VAL A 183 -15.25 9.20 -4.98
C VAL A 183 -14.15 9.89 -4.15
N PHE A 184 -14.12 11.22 -4.16
CA PHE A 184 -13.14 12.01 -3.40
C PHE A 184 -13.29 11.84 -1.88
N LEU A 185 -14.51 11.91 -1.35
CA LEU A 185 -14.78 11.74 0.08
C LEU A 185 -14.38 10.33 0.55
N LYS A 186 -14.69 9.29 -0.23
CA LYS A 186 -14.30 7.91 0.07
C LYS A 186 -12.78 7.74 0.09
N TYR A 187 -12.08 8.34 -0.88
CA TYR A 187 -10.62 8.30 -0.93
C TYR A 187 -9.97 9.06 0.23
N SER A 188 -10.46 10.27 0.54
CA SER A 188 -9.95 11.10 1.63
C SER A 188 -10.18 10.49 3.02
N ALA A 189 -11.31 9.80 3.23
CA ALA A 189 -11.57 9.07 4.47
C ALA A 189 -10.60 7.91 4.69
N CYS A 190 -10.05 7.35 3.61
CA CYS A 190 -9.11 6.23 3.68
C CYS A 190 -7.64 6.69 3.81
N LEU A 191 -7.34 7.96 3.51
CA LEU A 191 -6.02 8.58 3.69
C LEU A 191 -5.76 9.06 5.13
N ARG A 192 -6.79 9.13 5.98
CA ARG A 192 -6.64 9.36 7.43
C ARG A 192 -6.33 8.07 8.16
#